data_AF-A0A949I2N0-F1
#
_entry.id   AF-A0A949I2N0-F1
#
_cell.length_a   1.000
_cell.length_b   1.000
_cell.length_c   1.000
_cell.angle_alpha   90.00
_cell.angle_beta   90.00
_cell.angle_gamma   90.00
#
_symmetry.space_group_name_H-M   'P 1'
#
loop_
_entity.id
_entity.type
_entity.pdbx_description
1 polymer ?
#
loop_
_entity_poly.entity_id
_entity_poly.type
_entity_poly.pdbx_seq_one_letter_code
_entity_poly.pdbx_strand_id
1 'polypeptide(L)'
;MKLLLRATLLATLCAAPAFAQSAAPAPAPMQASDSAGMAAVVNGQVITTQDVAARARLLAISMGMQPAPDVIQRLAPQVTKQLIDETLQQQEIDKLNITVTDQDVADAISHIEQSNGLPAGGLQTKLAAAGVPYSTLLTQIRTGIGWQKVLHKVLGPGLQPTPGDLAAQKAALQASLGATQYHLAEIFIPVTDPSDETPAQNFANTVIAQLRQGAPFPIVAAQFSQAQTALSGGDLGFVQLSQLDPAVATTVTQMPIGAISNPIRVPGGYDIVQLLDKHDEGNQMQTILDIRQAYGQYPQPVTGGQLGQVQINFITQFMAKAKNATSCDAVQALDASYGNIQPSNPGPVNLATVTPPAFQQVLANLPVGKLSQPLVQATGVAVVMVCNRSQEKAQLPPDDQIVNMIVDRRVQLESEQMMDQLRHRSVILQG
;
A
#
# COMPACT_ATOMS: atom_id res chain seq x y z
N MET A 1 23.39 -31.45 -84.27
CA MET A 1 23.16 -29.99 -84.24
C MET A 1 23.49 -29.52 -82.83
N LYS A 2 24.61 -28.90 -82.46
CA LYS A 2 25.87 -28.41 -83.07
C LYS A 2 26.96 -28.70 -81.99
N LEU A 3 28.03 -29.43 -82.32
CA LEU A 3 29.41 -28.91 -82.54
C LEU A 3 30.01 -28.27 -81.25
N LEU A 4 31.19 -28.60 -80.71
CA LEU A 4 32.48 -29.12 -81.22
C LEU A 4 33.26 -29.67 -80.01
N LEU A 5 33.86 -30.86 -80.08
CA LEU A 5 35.22 -31.17 -80.57
C LEU A 5 36.38 -30.70 -79.66
N ARG A 6 37.20 -31.71 -79.32
CA ARG A 6 38.68 -31.71 -79.21
C ARG A 6 39.29 -30.94 -78.04
N ALA A 7 40.43 -31.31 -77.48
CA ALA A 7 41.34 -32.46 -77.52
C ALA A 7 42.37 -32.06 -76.42
N THR A 8 43.08 -32.91 -75.69
CA THR A 8 44.27 -33.67 -76.10
C THR A 8 44.96 -33.97 -74.77
N LEU A 9 45.31 -35.23 -74.55
CA LEU A 9 46.53 -35.73 -73.90
C LEU A 9 47.47 -34.69 -73.22
N LEU A 10 47.83 -34.92 -71.95
CA LEU A 10 49.19 -35.35 -71.56
C LEU A 10 49.25 -35.80 -70.09
N ALA A 11 49.91 -36.93 -69.89
CA ALA A 11 50.29 -37.50 -68.60
C ALA A 11 51.17 -36.54 -67.78
N THR A 12 51.09 -36.58 -66.45
CA THR A 12 52.18 -37.07 -65.58
C THR A 12 51.96 -36.78 -64.09
N LEU A 13 52.55 -37.67 -63.30
CA LEU A 13 52.96 -37.60 -61.89
C LEU A 13 51.88 -37.65 -60.81
N CYS A 14 51.78 -38.85 -60.22
CA CYS A 14 51.37 -39.04 -58.82
C CYS A 14 52.28 -38.23 -57.89
N ALA A 15 51.74 -37.16 -57.31
CA ALA A 15 52.23 -36.61 -56.06
C ALA A 15 51.11 -36.78 -55.03
N ALA A 16 51.36 -37.60 -54.00
CA ALA A 16 50.45 -37.76 -52.88
C ALA A 16 50.27 -36.41 -52.16
N PRO A 17 49.04 -35.95 -51.88
CA PRO A 17 48.85 -34.77 -51.05
C PRO A 17 49.21 -35.14 -49.61
N ALA A 18 50.22 -34.45 -49.07
CA ALA A 18 50.41 -34.36 -47.63
C ALA A 18 49.15 -33.69 -47.05
N PHE A 19 48.34 -34.46 -46.32
CA PHE A 19 47.26 -33.91 -45.52
C PHE A 19 47.87 -33.03 -44.42
N ALA A 20 47.89 -31.72 -44.66
CA ALA A 20 48.08 -30.73 -43.62
C ALA A 20 46.88 -30.87 -42.66
N GLN A 21 47.13 -31.35 -41.44
CA GLN A 21 46.18 -31.24 -40.34
C GLN A 21 45.90 -29.75 -40.13
N SER A 22 44.70 -29.29 -40.52
CA SER A 22 44.21 -28.01 -40.03
C SER A 22 44.00 -28.16 -38.53
N ALA A 23 44.87 -27.53 -37.73
CA ALA A 23 44.60 -27.34 -36.33
C ALA A 23 43.25 -26.62 -36.20
N ALA A 24 42.30 -27.25 -35.52
CA ALA A 24 41.03 -26.63 -35.19
C ALA A 24 41.32 -25.32 -34.41
N PRO A 25 40.62 -24.22 -34.71
CA PRO A 25 40.76 -23.00 -33.94
C PRO A 25 40.45 -23.30 -32.48
N ALA A 26 41.35 -22.91 -31.58
CA ALA A 26 41.13 -22.98 -30.15
C ALA A 26 39.79 -22.29 -29.82
N PRO A 27 38.95 -22.85 -28.95
CA PRO A 27 37.75 -22.16 -28.50
C PRO A 27 38.18 -20.82 -27.93
N ALA A 28 37.60 -19.74 -28.47
CA ALA A 28 37.80 -18.40 -27.94
C ALA A 28 37.55 -18.43 -26.42
N PRO A 29 38.33 -17.72 -25.60
CA PRO A 29 38.02 -17.60 -24.19
C PRO A 29 36.60 -17.07 -24.08
N MET A 30 35.72 -17.89 -23.49
CA MET A 30 34.36 -17.53 -23.18
C MET A 30 34.44 -16.26 -22.34
N GLN A 31 34.10 -15.12 -22.94
CA GLN A 31 33.92 -13.90 -22.18
C GLN A 31 32.80 -14.20 -21.19
N ALA A 32 33.18 -14.40 -19.93
CA ALA A 32 32.25 -14.34 -18.82
C ALA A 32 31.43 -13.07 -19.04
N SER A 33 30.10 -13.22 -19.07
CA SER A 33 29.18 -12.09 -19.19
C SER A 33 29.23 -11.30 -17.90
N ASP A 34 30.31 -10.55 -17.71
CA ASP A 34 30.57 -9.67 -16.59
C ASP A 34 29.84 -8.34 -16.86
N SER A 35 28.51 -8.39 -16.80
CA SER A 35 27.68 -7.19 -16.94
C SER A 35 26.30 -7.33 -16.29
N ALA A 36 26.21 -8.04 -15.16
CA ALA A 36 25.16 -7.69 -14.20
C ALA A 36 25.66 -6.42 -13.50
N GLY A 37 25.34 -5.25 -14.07
CA GLY A 37 25.78 -3.96 -13.52
C GLY A 37 25.46 -3.89 -12.02
N MET A 38 26.38 -3.34 -11.24
CA MET A 38 26.18 -3.16 -9.80
C MET A 38 25.19 -2.01 -9.58
N ALA A 39 24.12 -2.24 -8.81
CA ALA A 39 23.17 -1.19 -8.42
C ALA A 39 23.48 -0.66 -7.01
N ALA A 40 23.82 -1.57 -6.08
CA ALA A 40 24.27 -1.22 -4.74
C ALA A 40 25.07 -2.37 -4.10
N VAL A 41 25.78 -2.08 -3.00
CA VAL A 41 26.44 -3.06 -2.14
C VAL A 41 26.08 -2.76 -0.69
N VAL A 42 25.62 -3.77 0.05
CA VAL A 42 25.19 -3.66 1.45
C VAL A 42 25.97 -4.66 2.30
N ASN A 43 26.88 -4.18 3.14
CA ASN A 43 27.77 -5.03 3.96
C ASN A 43 28.51 -6.12 3.14
N GLY A 44 28.91 -5.77 1.90
CA GLY A 44 29.59 -6.68 0.97
C GLY A 44 28.65 -7.53 0.10
N GLN A 45 27.35 -7.52 0.34
CA GLN A 45 26.36 -8.19 -0.52
C GLN A 45 25.97 -7.27 -1.69
N VAL A 46 26.14 -7.76 -2.91
CA VAL A 46 25.85 -7.01 -4.14
C VAL A 46 24.37 -7.12 -4.51
N ILE A 47 23.76 -5.98 -4.81
CA ILE A 47 22.46 -5.86 -5.46
C ILE A 47 22.73 -5.49 -6.92
N THR A 48 22.28 -6.32 -7.85
CA THR A 48 22.53 -6.13 -9.28
C THR A 48 21.41 -5.32 -9.95
N THR A 49 21.71 -4.75 -11.11
CA THR A 49 20.69 -4.09 -11.97
C THR A 49 19.63 -5.09 -12.46
N GLN A 50 19.95 -6.38 -12.53
CA GLN A 50 18.98 -7.43 -12.85
C GLN A 50 18.00 -7.66 -11.71
N ASP A 51 18.47 -7.64 -10.46
CA ASP A 51 17.60 -7.73 -9.27
C ASP A 51 16.63 -6.56 -9.23
N VAL A 52 17.15 -5.34 -9.43
CA VAL A 52 16.34 -4.11 -9.49
C VAL A 52 15.29 -4.21 -10.61
N ALA A 53 15.68 -4.65 -11.80
CA ALA A 53 14.75 -4.78 -12.92
C ALA A 53 13.68 -5.84 -12.66
N ALA A 54 14.04 -7.02 -12.13
CA ALA A 54 13.09 -8.08 -11.80
C ALA A 54 12.08 -7.60 -10.73
N ARG A 55 12.57 -6.90 -9.71
CA ARG A 55 11.76 -6.35 -8.63
C ARG A 55 10.81 -5.25 -9.11
N ALA A 56 11.28 -4.36 -9.97
CA ALA A 56 10.45 -3.33 -10.59
C ALA A 56 9.35 -3.91 -11.50
N ARG A 57 9.63 -4.99 -12.24
CA ARG A 57 8.60 -5.69 -13.03
C ARG A 57 7.53 -6.29 -12.14
N LEU A 58 7.94 -6.96 -11.06
CA LEU A 58 7.01 -7.51 -10.08
C LEU A 58 6.09 -6.43 -9.49
N LEU A 59 6.66 -5.29 -9.09
CA LEU A 59 5.90 -4.15 -8.58
C LEU A 59 4.91 -3.61 -9.61
N ALA A 60 5.33 -3.40 -10.86
CA ALA A 60 4.45 -2.92 -11.93
C ALA A 60 3.23 -3.84 -12.14
N ILE A 61 3.45 -5.16 -12.18
CA ILE A 61 2.38 -6.15 -12.34
C ILE A 61 1.41 -6.12 -11.15
N SER A 62 1.93 -5.99 -9.92
CA SER A 62 1.09 -5.90 -8.71
C SER A 62 0.17 -4.68 -8.71
N MET A 63 0.58 -3.60 -9.38
CA MET A 63 -0.20 -2.37 -9.56
C MET A 63 -1.12 -2.43 -10.81
N GLY A 64 -1.18 -3.56 -11.51
CA GLY A 64 -1.95 -3.71 -12.75
C GLY A 64 -1.35 -2.96 -13.95
N MET A 65 -0.09 -2.50 -13.86
CA MET A 65 0.61 -1.82 -14.94
C MET A 65 1.34 -2.81 -15.83
N GLN A 66 1.55 -2.43 -17.10
CA GLN A 66 2.45 -3.16 -18.00
C GLN A 66 3.90 -2.87 -17.61
N PRO A 67 4.78 -3.88 -17.49
CA PRO A 67 6.19 -3.72 -17.12
C PRO A 67 7.04 -3.19 -18.30
N ALA A 68 6.64 -2.06 -18.88
CA ALA A 68 7.33 -1.41 -19.99
C ALA A 68 8.67 -0.78 -19.54
N PRO A 69 9.70 -0.71 -20.41
CA PRO A 69 11.04 -0.27 -20.02
C PRO A 69 11.09 1.10 -19.32
N ASP A 70 10.27 2.05 -19.73
CA ASP A 70 10.18 3.39 -19.14
C ASP A 70 9.52 3.39 -17.75
N VAL A 71 8.58 2.48 -17.49
CA VAL A 71 7.99 2.25 -16.17
C VAL A 71 9.04 1.64 -15.24
N ILE A 72 9.75 0.62 -15.71
CA ILE A 72 10.83 -0.04 -14.96
C ILE A 72 11.92 0.96 -14.59
N GLN A 73 12.35 1.80 -15.53
CA GLN A 73 13.36 2.83 -15.29
C GLN A 73 12.91 3.87 -14.25
N ARG A 74 11.63 4.26 -14.27
CA ARG A 74 11.06 5.20 -13.29
C ARG A 74 10.97 4.59 -11.88
N LEU A 75 10.69 3.30 -11.78
CA LEU A 75 10.61 2.58 -10.49
C LEU A 75 11.98 2.22 -9.92
N ALA A 76 13.02 2.11 -10.76
CA ALA A 76 14.34 1.61 -10.36
C ALA A 76 14.94 2.31 -9.13
N PRO A 77 14.94 3.66 -8.99
CA PRO A 77 15.52 4.30 -7.80
C PRO A 77 14.83 3.92 -6.49
N GLN A 78 13.50 3.80 -6.50
CA GLN A 78 12.73 3.40 -5.32
C GLN A 78 12.94 1.91 -5.00
N VAL A 79 12.95 1.08 -6.04
CA VAL A 79 13.19 -0.36 -5.91
C VAL A 79 14.60 -0.65 -5.40
N THR A 80 15.62 0.08 -5.83
CA THR A 80 16.98 -0.06 -5.31
C THR A 80 17.02 0.22 -3.80
N LYS A 81 16.37 1.30 -3.34
CA LYS A 81 16.27 1.61 -1.90
C LYS A 81 15.56 0.48 -1.14
N GLN A 82 14.47 -0.04 -1.69
CA GLN A 82 13.74 -1.17 -1.11
C GLN A 82 14.61 -2.43 -1.01
N LEU A 83 15.37 -2.77 -2.06
CA LEU A 83 16.27 -3.94 -2.04
C LEU A 83 17.42 -3.77 -1.04
N ILE A 84 17.90 -2.55 -0.82
CA ILE A 84 18.87 -2.26 0.25
C ILE A 84 18.23 -2.58 1.60
N ASP A 85 17.02 -2.09 1.87
CA ASP A 85 16.31 -2.35 3.12
C ASP A 85 16.02 -3.83 3.32
N GLU A 86 15.54 -4.53 2.28
CA GLU A 86 15.29 -5.98 2.31
C GLU A 86 16.58 -6.77 2.58
N THR A 87 17.71 -6.31 2.03
CA THR A 87 19.02 -6.92 2.30
C THR A 87 19.41 -6.75 3.78
N LEU A 88 19.19 -5.57 4.36
CA LEU A 88 19.42 -5.33 5.78
C LEU A 88 18.49 -6.17 6.67
N GLN A 89 17.22 -6.28 6.30
CA GLN A 89 16.25 -7.12 7.00
C GLN A 89 16.69 -8.59 6.97
N GLN A 90 17.13 -9.09 5.81
CA GLN A 90 17.64 -10.44 5.68
C GLN A 90 18.85 -10.69 6.58
N GLN A 91 19.80 -9.77 6.62
CA GLN A 91 20.96 -9.87 7.50
C GLN A 91 20.58 -9.90 8.99
N GLU A 92 19.56 -9.15 9.39
CA GLU A 92 19.08 -9.18 10.78
C GLU A 92 18.28 -10.44 11.11
N ILE A 93 17.48 -10.96 10.17
CA ILE A 93 16.79 -12.26 10.26
C ILE A 93 17.83 -13.37 10.52
N ASP A 94 18.91 -13.37 9.73
CA ASP A 94 19.99 -14.35 9.84
C ASP A 94 20.74 -14.20 11.17
N LYS A 95 21.10 -12.96 11.55
CA LYS A 95 21.76 -12.65 12.82
C LYS A 95 20.97 -13.10 14.05
N LEU A 96 19.64 -12.98 14.00
CA LEU A 96 18.75 -13.39 15.09
C LEU A 96 18.32 -14.86 15.01
N ASN A 97 18.83 -15.62 14.04
CA ASN A 97 18.53 -17.02 13.78
C ASN A 97 17.02 -17.27 13.64
N ILE A 98 16.32 -16.38 12.93
CA ILE A 98 14.88 -16.51 12.68
C ILE A 98 14.67 -17.51 11.55
N THR A 99 13.88 -18.56 11.82
CA THR A 99 13.57 -19.59 10.82
C THR A 99 12.25 -19.28 10.11
N VAL A 100 12.28 -19.27 8.79
CA VAL A 100 11.10 -19.23 7.91
C VAL A 100 11.04 -20.55 7.16
N THR A 101 9.98 -21.32 7.38
CA THR A 101 9.82 -22.65 6.78
C THR A 101 9.31 -22.53 5.35
N ASP A 102 9.53 -23.57 4.54
CA ASP A 102 8.96 -23.62 3.19
C ASP A 102 7.43 -23.68 3.22
N GLN A 103 6.85 -24.23 4.29
CA GLN A 103 5.41 -24.22 4.52
C GLN A 103 4.88 -22.80 4.74
N ASP A 104 5.58 -21.97 5.54
CA ASP A 104 5.20 -20.57 5.76
C ASP A 104 5.09 -19.82 4.42
N VAL A 105 6.05 -20.06 3.51
CA VAL A 105 6.08 -19.44 2.18
C VAL A 105 4.98 -20.02 1.28
N ALA A 106 4.75 -21.33 1.31
CA ALA A 106 3.69 -21.98 0.54
C ALA A 106 2.29 -21.50 0.93
N ASP A 107 2.03 -21.35 2.24
CA ASP A 107 0.77 -20.85 2.77
C ASP A 107 0.52 -19.40 2.32
N ALA A 108 1.55 -18.55 2.40
CA ALA A 108 1.48 -17.17 1.93
C ALA A 108 1.17 -17.09 0.41
N ILE A 109 1.79 -17.94 -0.40
CA ILE A 109 1.52 -18.00 -1.85
C ILE A 109 0.10 -18.47 -2.13
N SER A 110 -0.36 -19.53 -1.45
CA SER A 110 -1.73 -20.02 -1.57
C SER A 110 -2.74 -18.92 -1.25
N HIS A 111 -2.49 -18.12 -0.21
CA HIS A 111 -3.36 -17.00 0.13
C HIS A 111 -3.38 -15.91 -0.94
N ILE A 112 -2.22 -15.59 -1.54
CA ILE A 112 -2.14 -14.64 -2.65
C ILE A 112 -2.91 -15.17 -3.87
N GLU A 113 -2.75 -16.45 -4.22
CA GLU A 113 -3.45 -17.08 -5.34
C GLU A 113 -4.98 -17.05 -5.13
N GLN A 114 -5.45 -17.43 -3.94
CA GLN A 114 -6.87 -17.39 -3.58
C GLN A 114 -7.44 -15.97 -3.65
N SER A 115 -6.72 -14.98 -3.10
CA SER A 115 -7.15 -13.58 -3.10
C SER A 115 -7.23 -12.97 -4.51
N ASN A 116 -6.45 -13.52 -5.45
CA ASN A 116 -6.43 -13.10 -6.85
C ASN A 116 -7.26 -14.00 -7.77
N GLY A 117 -8.00 -14.97 -7.23
CA GLY A 117 -8.81 -15.91 -8.00
C GLY A 117 -7.99 -16.82 -8.94
N LEU A 118 -6.74 -17.12 -8.56
CA LEU A 118 -5.83 -17.96 -9.34
C LEU A 118 -5.88 -19.41 -8.86
N PRO A 119 -5.77 -20.39 -9.78
CA PRO A 119 -5.54 -21.78 -9.40
C PRO A 119 -4.13 -21.95 -8.81
N ALA A 120 -3.92 -23.05 -8.10
CA ALA A 120 -2.61 -23.41 -7.55
C ALA A 120 -1.52 -23.39 -8.63
N GLY A 121 -0.41 -22.68 -8.39
CA GLY A 121 0.68 -22.50 -9.36
C GLY A 121 0.40 -21.48 -10.47
N GLY A 122 -0.78 -20.86 -10.46
CA GLY A 122 -1.17 -19.82 -11.41
C GLY A 122 -0.29 -18.58 -11.30
N LEU A 123 0.20 -18.26 -10.09
CA LEU A 123 1.07 -17.10 -9.88
C LEU A 123 2.44 -17.28 -10.55
N GLN A 124 3.04 -18.47 -10.42
CA GLN A 124 4.30 -18.80 -11.10
C GLN A 124 4.16 -18.66 -12.62
N THR A 125 3.07 -19.17 -13.17
CA THR A 125 2.79 -19.09 -14.62
C THR A 125 2.65 -17.64 -15.09
N LYS A 126 1.91 -16.81 -14.35
CA LYS A 126 1.74 -15.38 -14.65
C LYS A 126 3.06 -14.61 -14.59
N LEU A 127 3.88 -14.85 -13.57
CA LEU A 127 5.16 -14.16 -13.42
C LEU A 127 6.16 -14.56 -14.51
N ALA A 128 6.21 -15.84 -14.88
CA ALA A 128 7.04 -16.32 -15.98
C ALA A 128 6.68 -15.64 -17.31
N ALA A 129 5.38 -15.49 -17.61
CA ALA A 129 4.91 -14.80 -18.81
C ALA A 129 5.31 -13.32 -18.85
N ALA A 130 5.51 -12.70 -17.68
CA ALA A 130 5.92 -11.31 -17.54
C ALA A 130 7.44 -11.12 -17.35
N GLY A 131 8.23 -12.19 -17.51
CA GLY A 131 9.69 -12.13 -17.38
C GLY A 131 10.18 -11.85 -15.95
N VAL A 132 9.40 -12.24 -14.94
CA VAL A 132 9.77 -12.14 -13.52
C VAL A 132 10.17 -13.52 -13.02
N PRO A 133 11.42 -13.72 -12.55
CA PRO A 133 11.82 -14.97 -11.92
C PRO A 133 10.95 -15.27 -10.70
N TYR A 134 10.47 -16.52 -10.58
CA TYR A 134 9.62 -16.89 -9.44
C TYR A 134 10.36 -16.74 -8.09
N SER A 135 11.67 -16.96 -8.09
CA SER A 135 12.55 -16.74 -6.93
C SER A 135 12.48 -15.30 -6.40
N THR A 136 12.27 -14.28 -7.26
CA THR A 136 12.13 -12.89 -6.83
C THR A 136 10.96 -12.70 -5.87
N LEU A 137 9.82 -13.35 -6.16
CA LEU A 137 8.66 -13.33 -5.26
C LEU A 137 8.91 -14.18 -4.00
N LEU A 138 9.48 -15.38 -4.16
CA LEU A 138 9.76 -16.26 -3.02
C LEU A 138 10.68 -15.60 -2.00
N THR A 139 11.74 -14.92 -2.45
CA THR A 139 12.66 -14.18 -1.58
C THR A 139 11.93 -13.06 -0.86
N GLN A 140 11.12 -12.25 -1.56
CA GLN A 140 10.32 -11.19 -0.91
C GLN A 140 9.41 -11.76 0.19
N ILE A 141 8.66 -12.82 -0.10
CA ILE A 141 7.73 -13.40 0.86
C ILE A 141 8.50 -13.93 2.07
N ARG A 142 9.60 -14.65 1.83
CA ARG A 142 10.43 -15.20 2.90
C ARG A 142 11.02 -14.11 3.79
N THR A 143 11.62 -13.08 3.20
CA THR A 143 12.18 -11.94 3.95
C THR A 143 11.09 -11.18 4.70
N GLY A 144 9.92 -10.97 4.09
CA GLY A 144 8.77 -10.35 4.75
C GLY A 144 8.28 -11.12 5.98
N ILE A 145 8.07 -12.44 5.84
CA ILE A 145 7.68 -13.31 6.97
C ILE A 145 8.77 -13.32 8.05
N GLY A 146 10.03 -13.42 7.65
CA GLY A 146 11.17 -13.39 8.57
C GLY A 146 11.23 -12.07 9.34
N TRP A 147 11.00 -10.95 8.66
CA TRP A 147 11.00 -9.62 9.27
C TRP A 147 9.85 -9.46 10.27
N GLN A 148 8.64 -9.94 9.95
CA GLN A 148 7.54 -9.96 10.91
C GLN A 148 7.90 -10.77 12.18
N LYS A 149 8.57 -11.92 12.02
CA LYS A 149 9.07 -12.72 13.16
C LYS A 149 10.17 -11.99 13.94
N VAL A 150 11.04 -11.22 13.28
CA VAL A 150 12.02 -10.33 13.94
C VAL A 150 11.29 -9.30 14.80
N LEU A 151 10.35 -8.54 14.22
CA LEU A 151 9.60 -7.51 14.94
C LEU A 151 8.87 -8.11 16.15
N HIS A 152 8.19 -9.26 15.99
CA HIS A 152 7.51 -9.92 17.10
C HIS A 152 8.49 -10.35 18.22
N LYS A 153 9.67 -10.86 17.86
CA LYS A 153 10.70 -11.30 18.83
C LYS A 153 11.34 -10.12 19.56
N VAL A 154 11.62 -9.02 18.86
CA VAL A 154 12.34 -7.86 19.42
C VAL A 154 11.39 -6.94 20.18
N LEU A 155 10.22 -6.64 19.61
CA LEU A 155 9.28 -5.65 20.14
C LEU A 155 8.23 -6.24 21.08
N GLY A 156 7.88 -7.53 20.94
CA GLY A 156 6.77 -8.18 21.65
C GLY A 156 6.63 -7.80 23.14
N PRO A 157 7.69 -7.88 23.96
CA PRO A 157 7.64 -7.50 25.38
C PRO A 157 7.38 -6.01 25.65
N GLY A 158 7.80 -5.11 24.75
CA GLY A 158 7.68 -3.66 24.91
C GLY A 158 6.41 -3.05 24.31
N LEU A 159 5.65 -3.81 23.51
CA LEU A 159 4.48 -3.31 22.80
C LEU A 159 3.22 -3.16 23.66
N GLN A 160 3.16 -3.81 24.83
CA GLN A 160 1.97 -3.83 25.66
C GLN A 160 1.62 -2.42 26.19
N PRO A 161 0.45 -1.85 25.83
CA PRO A 161 0.02 -0.56 26.36
C PRO A 161 -0.25 -0.65 27.86
N THR A 162 0.21 0.35 28.60
CA THR A 162 -0.14 0.54 30.00
C THR A 162 -1.56 1.12 30.11
N PRO A 163 -2.22 1.00 31.28
CA PRO A 163 -3.48 1.70 31.53
C PRO A 163 -3.36 3.23 31.33
N GLY A 164 -2.18 3.80 31.57
CA GLY A 164 -1.89 5.21 31.32
C GLY A 164 -1.90 5.56 29.83
N ASP A 165 -1.35 4.69 28.97
CA ASP A 165 -1.36 4.88 27.52
C ASP A 165 -2.79 4.88 26.96
N LEU A 166 -3.61 3.93 27.42
CA LEU A 166 -5.02 3.86 27.05
C LEU A 166 -5.77 5.12 27.49
N ALA A 167 -5.57 5.57 28.74
CA ALA A 167 -6.20 6.78 29.25
C ALA A 167 -5.79 8.03 28.46
N ALA A 168 -4.50 8.17 28.14
CA ALA A 168 -3.98 9.29 27.36
C ALA A 168 -4.53 9.28 25.93
N GLN A 169 -4.55 8.12 25.27
CA GLN A 169 -5.09 7.99 23.92
C GLN A 169 -6.60 8.25 23.88
N LYS A 170 -7.36 7.77 24.88
CA LYS A 170 -8.79 8.08 25.03
C LYS A 170 -9.03 9.58 25.22
N ALA A 171 -8.23 10.24 26.06
CA ALA A 171 -8.32 11.68 26.26
C ALA A 171 -8.03 12.47 24.97
N ALA A 172 -7.01 12.06 24.20
CA ALA A 172 -6.66 12.68 22.92
C ALA A 172 -7.78 12.50 21.87
N LEU A 173 -8.32 11.28 21.74
CA LEU A 173 -9.44 11.01 20.85
C LEU A 173 -10.70 11.79 21.30
N GLN A 174 -10.96 11.87 22.60
CA GLN A 174 -12.12 12.59 23.13
C GLN A 174 -12.02 14.10 22.89
N ALA A 175 -10.81 14.66 22.97
CA ALA A 175 -10.54 16.05 22.62
C ALA A 175 -10.69 16.30 21.11
N SER A 176 -10.48 15.26 20.29
CA SER A 176 -10.67 15.32 18.83
C SER A 176 -12.14 15.19 18.44
N LEU A 177 -12.97 14.53 19.25
CA LEU A 177 -14.42 14.41 19.03
C LEU A 177 -15.09 15.79 19.18
N GLY A 178 -15.60 16.32 18.08
CA GLY A 178 -16.25 17.63 18.02
C GLY A 178 -15.28 18.77 17.71
N ALA A 179 -14.00 18.49 17.48
CA ALA A 179 -13.02 19.49 17.10
C ALA A 179 -13.11 19.79 15.59
N THR A 180 -13.10 21.07 15.23
CA THR A 180 -12.94 21.50 13.84
C THR A 180 -11.55 21.09 13.35
N GLN A 181 -11.51 20.34 12.25
CA GLN A 181 -10.30 20.05 11.51
C GLN A 181 -10.18 21.00 10.33
N TYR A 182 -8.94 21.36 10.00
CA TYR A 182 -8.59 22.31 8.96
C TYR A 182 -7.65 21.61 7.99
N HIS A 183 -8.02 21.53 6.71
CA HIS A 183 -7.11 21.08 5.66
C HIS A 183 -6.25 22.26 5.23
N LEU A 184 -4.96 22.18 5.49
CA LEU A 184 -4.03 23.28 5.27
C LEU A 184 -2.94 22.91 4.27
N ALA A 185 -2.43 23.91 3.56
CA ALA A 185 -1.12 23.85 2.94
C ALA A 185 -0.21 24.93 3.52
N GLU A 186 1.09 24.66 3.60
CA GLU A 186 2.09 25.54 4.21
C GLU A 186 3.28 25.85 3.29
N ILE A 187 3.90 27.00 3.53
CA ILE A 187 5.23 27.38 3.03
C ILE A 187 6.01 27.95 4.20
N PHE A 188 6.95 27.18 4.71
CA PHE A 188 7.90 27.63 5.73
C PHE A 188 9.14 28.29 5.12
N ILE A 189 9.47 29.49 5.61
CA ILE A 189 10.67 30.27 5.29
C ILE A 189 11.53 30.40 6.56
N PRO A 190 12.71 29.78 6.63
CA PRO A 190 13.51 29.83 7.83
C PRO A 190 14.20 31.19 8.03
N VAL A 191 14.35 31.56 9.29
CA VAL A 191 15.26 32.61 9.74
C VAL A 191 16.63 31.96 10.00
N THR A 192 17.59 32.26 9.13
CA THR A 192 18.96 31.72 9.22
C THR A 192 19.82 32.44 10.25
N ASP A 193 19.54 33.72 10.50
CA ASP A 193 20.21 34.53 11.52
C ASP A 193 19.15 35.11 12.48
N PRO A 194 19.04 34.62 13.72
CA PRO A 194 18.08 35.13 14.70
C PRO A 194 18.29 36.60 15.09
N SER A 195 19.46 37.19 14.80
CA SER A 195 19.74 38.60 15.08
C SER A 195 19.29 39.57 13.98
N ASP A 196 19.06 39.07 12.76
CA ASP A 196 18.49 39.84 11.65
C ASP A 196 17.52 38.99 10.82
N GLU A 197 16.24 39.20 11.06
CA GLU A 197 15.15 38.46 10.43
C GLU A 197 14.63 39.14 9.16
N THR A 198 15.10 40.36 8.89
CA THR A 198 14.67 41.21 7.76
C THR A 198 14.76 40.47 6.41
N PRO A 199 15.82 39.67 6.13
CA PRO A 199 15.90 38.92 4.88
C PRO A 199 14.77 37.89 4.74
N ALA A 200 14.49 37.13 5.78
CA ALA A 200 13.44 36.10 5.78
C ALA A 200 12.05 36.73 5.64
N GLN A 201 11.80 37.84 6.34
CA GLN A 201 10.55 38.58 6.23
C GLN A 201 10.32 39.14 4.81
N ASN A 202 11.35 39.75 4.21
CA ASN A 202 11.29 40.28 2.85
C ASN A 202 11.08 39.17 1.82
N PHE A 203 11.70 38.00 2.03
CA PHE A 203 11.50 36.86 1.17
C PHE A 203 10.06 36.32 1.28
N ALA A 204 9.53 36.16 2.50
CA ALA A 204 8.15 35.74 2.72
C ALA A 204 7.13 36.71 2.09
N ASN A 205 7.38 38.02 2.16
CA ASN A 205 6.56 39.02 1.48
C ASN A 205 6.61 38.87 -0.05
N THR A 206 7.76 38.49 -0.61
CA THR A 206 7.92 38.23 -2.05
C THR A 206 7.14 36.99 -2.47
N VAL A 207 7.21 35.91 -1.68
CA VAL A 207 6.45 34.67 -1.90
C VAL A 207 4.94 34.97 -1.92
N ILE A 208 4.44 35.75 -0.95
CA ILE A 208 3.03 36.16 -0.93
C ILE A 208 2.63 36.99 -2.14
N ALA A 209 3.50 37.90 -2.59
CA ALA A 209 3.21 38.70 -3.77
C ALA A 209 2.97 37.81 -5.00
N GLN A 210 3.74 36.73 -5.17
CA GLN A 210 3.55 35.75 -6.25
C GLN A 210 2.25 34.96 -6.09
N LEU A 211 1.95 34.49 -4.88
CA LEU A 211 0.70 33.79 -4.59
C LEU A 211 -0.52 34.65 -4.88
N ARG A 212 -0.49 35.94 -4.49
CA ARG A 212 -1.56 36.91 -4.77
C ARG A 212 -1.71 37.27 -6.24
N GLN A 213 -0.65 37.10 -7.04
CA GLN A 213 -0.70 37.24 -8.49
C GLN A 213 -1.30 36.01 -9.19
N GLY A 214 -1.68 34.97 -8.44
CA GLY A 214 -2.35 33.78 -8.94
C GLY A 214 -1.41 32.59 -9.22
N ALA A 215 -0.16 32.64 -8.74
CA ALA A 215 0.72 31.47 -8.81
C ALA A 215 0.13 30.30 -8.00
N PRO A 216 0.09 29.06 -8.54
CA PRO A 216 -0.45 27.91 -7.81
C PRO A 216 0.37 27.61 -6.55
N PHE A 217 -0.30 27.56 -5.39
CA PHE A 217 0.34 27.34 -4.09
C PHE A 217 1.27 26.12 -4.07
N PRO A 218 0.89 24.93 -4.59
CA PRO A 218 1.78 23.76 -4.59
C PRO A 218 3.11 23.96 -5.32
N ILE A 219 3.10 24.76 -6.39
CA ILE A 219 4.29 25.04 -7.18
C ILE A 219 5.22 25.98 -6.41
N VAL A 220 4.66 27.02 -5.79
CA VAL A 220 5.40 27.98 -4.97
C VAL A 220 5.98 27.29 -3.72
N ALA A 221 5.22 26.38 -3.11
CA ALA A 221 5.68 25.57 -1.97
C ALA A 221 6.86 24.69 -2.36
N ALA A 222 6.76 23.93 -3.46
CA ALA A 222 7.84 23.08 -3.94
C ALA A 222 9.11 23.87 -4.31
N GLN A 223 8.96 25.13 -4.72
CA GLN A 223 10.07 25.98 -5.15
C GLN A 223 10.77 26.69 -3.99
N PHE A 224 10.04 27.16 -2.98
CA PHE A 224 10.56 28.09 -1.98
C PHE A 224 10.45 27.61 -0.53
N SER A 225 9.59 26.64 -0.24
CA SER A 225 9.45 26.15 1.12
C SER A 225 10.62 25.29 1.54
N GLN A 226 11.02 25.40 2.81
CA GLN A 226 11.95 24.47 3.47
C GLN A 226 11.25 23.52 4.45
N ALA A 227 9.92 23.41 4.38
CA ALA A 227 9.17 22.39 5.12
C ALA A 227 9.31 21.00 4.47
N GLN A 228 9.07 19.94 5.25
CA GLN A 228 9.06 18.57 4.72
C GLN A 228 7.94 18.34 3.69
N THR A 229 6.85 19.08 3.82
CA THR A 229 5.67 19.05 2.94
C THR A 229 5.91 19.73 1.59
N ALA A 230 7.03 20.45 1.40
CA ALA A 230 7.30 21.26 0.20
C ALA A 230 7.11 20.49 -1.12
N LEU A 231 7.67 19.29 -1.23
CA LEU A 231 7.57 18.46 -2.44
C LEU A 231 6.18 17.87 -2.66
N SER A 232 5.38 17.78 -1.60
CA SER A 232 3.95 17.41 -1.65
C SER A 232 3.06 18.64 -1.84
N GLY A 233 3.61 19.75 -2.35
CA GLY A 233 2.86 20.98 -2.58
C GLY A 233 2.53 21.78 -1.32
N GLY A 234 3.25 21.51 -0.22
CA GLY A 234 2.98 22.10 1.09
C GLY A 234 1.79 21.48 1.82
N ASP A 235 1.17 20.42 1.31
CA ASP A 235 -0.05 19.85 1.89
C ASP A 235 0.21 19.19 3.26
N LEU A 236 -0.46 19.70 4.30
CA LEU A 236 -0.44 19.17 5.67
C LEU A 236 -1.57 18.15 5.93
N GLY A 237 -2.54 18.04 5.02
CA GLY A 237 -3.77 17.29 5.28
C GLY A 237 -4.67 17.97 6.32
N PHE A 238 -5.63 17.22 6.85
CA PHE A 238 -6.51 17.68 7.93
C PHE A 238 -5.79 17.65 9.28
N VAL A 239 -5.69 18.82 9.89
CA VAL A 239 -5.02 19.03 11.19
C VAL A 239 -5.93 19.77 12.17
N GLN A 240 -5.72 19.55 13.46
CA GLN A 240 -6.41 20.29 14.52
C GLN A 240 -5.59 21.52 14.91
N LEU A 241 -6.25 22.56 15.41
CA LEU A 241 -5.58 23.79 15.87
C LEU A 241 -4.53 23.54 16.95
N SER A 242 -4.72 22.50 17.79
CA SER A 242 -3.78 22.08 18.83
C SER A 242 -2.45 21.54 18.29
N GLN A 243 -2.40 21.17 17.01
CA GLN A 243 -1.20 20.64 16.34
C GLN A 243 -0.40 21.75 15.63
N LEU A 244 -0.94 22.97 15.56
CA LEU A 244 -0.33 24.11 14.88
C LEU A 244 0.39 25.02 15.89
N ASP A 245 1.32 25.83 15.38
CA ASP A 245 1.84 26.95 16.16
C ASP A 245 0.69 27.90 16.58
N PRO A 246 0.67 28.43 17.82
CA PRO A 246 -0.41 29.27 18.30
C PRO A 246 -0.72 30.49 17.41
N ALA A 247 0.30 31.09 16.77
CA ALA A 247 0.11 32.21 15.86
C ALA A 247 -0.56 31.77 14.55
N VAL A 248 -0.20 30.57 14.05
CA VAL A 248 -0.82 29.96 12.87
C VAL A 248 -2.27 29.57 13.17
N ALA A 249 -2.52 28.90 14.30
CA ALA A 249 -3.87 28.54 14.74
C ALA A 249 -4.80 29.76 14.84
N THR A 250 -4.32 30.85 15.46
CA THR A 250 -5.07 32.10 15.58
C THR A 250 -5.43 32.69 14.22
N THR A 251 -4.52 32.59 13.25
CA THR A 251 -4.74 33.10 11.89
C THR A 251 -5.73 32.22 11.13
N VAL A 252 -5.53 30.90 11.13
CA VAL A 252 -6.35 29.91 10.42
C VAL A 252 -7.81 29.97 10.85
N THR A 253 -8.10 30.15 12.15
CA THR A 253 -9.49 30.26 12.64
C THR A 253 -10.30 31.40 12.02
N GLN A 254 -9.62 32.46 11.56
CA GLN A 254 -10.23 33.65 10.98
C GLN A 254 -10.25 33.61 9.45
N MET A 255 -9.59 32.63 8.83
CA MET A 255 -9.47 32.52 7.39
C MET A 255 -10.73 31.88 6.76
N PRO A 256 -11.23 32.43 5.64
CA PRO A 256 -12.19 31.71 4.80
C PRO A 256 -11.48 30.61 3.98
N ILE A 257 -12.26 29.60 3.59
CA ILE A 257 -11.77 28.52 2.71
C ILE A 257 -11.26 29.13 1.40
N GLY A 258 -10.10 28.67 0.95
CA GLY A 258 -9.35 29.15 -0.22
C GLY A 258 -8.39 30.29 0.07
N ALA A 259 -8.46 30.95 1.24
CA ALA A 259 -7.63 32.10 1.55
C ALA A 259 -6.18 31.72 1.87
N ILE A 260 -5.27 32.66 1.58
CA ILE A 260 -3.83 32.59 1.86
C ILE A 260 -3.50 33.64 2.91
N SER A 261 -2.77 33.26 3.96
CA SER A 261 -2.39 34.15 5.07
C SER A 261 -1.35 35.19 4.66
N ASN A 262 -1.16 36.21 5.50
CA ASN A 262 0.10 36.98 5.52
C ASN A 262 1.24 36.11 6.11
N PRO A 263 2.52 36.54 6.07
CA PRO A 263 3.59 35.78 6.70
C PRO A 263 3.37 35.81 8.21
N ILE A 264 3.24 34.64 8.81
CA ILE A 264 3.01 34.44 10.23
C ILE A 264 4.35 34.13 10.85
N ARG A 265 4.75 34.90 11.86
CA ARG A 265 6.00 34.63 12.56
C ARG A 265 5.84 33.39 13.45
N VAL A 266 6.73 32.42 13.27
CA VAL A 266 6.76 31.16 14.04
C VAL A 266 8.19 30.90 14.55
N PRO A 267 8.39 29.97 15.52
CA PRO A 267 9.72 29.57 15.92
C PRO A 267 10.57 29.13 14.73
N GLY A 268 11.74 29.72 14.57
CA GLY A 268 12.68 29.41 13.50
C GLY A 268 12.38 30.03 12.13
N GLY A 269 11.28 30.76 11.94
CA GLY A 269 10.95 31.28 10.61
C GLY A 269 9.65 32.06 10.47
N TYR A 270 9.15 32.07 9.24
CA TYR A 270 7.83 32.57 8.85
C TYR A 270 7.06 31.50 8.10
N ASP A 271 5.79 31.33 8.46
CA ASP A 271 4.85 30.48 7.73
C ASP A 271 3.90 31.30 6.88
N ILE A 272 3.58 30.77 5.70
CA ILE A 272 2.46 31.22 4.89
C ILE A 272 1.55 30.01 4.72
N VAL A 273 0.30 30.12 5.13
CA VAL A 273 -0.65 29.01 5.08
C VAL A 273 -1.80 29.32 4.13
N GLN A 274 -2.32 28.28 3.48
CA GLN A 274 -3.57 28.32 2.73
C GLN A 274 -4.58 27.40 3.41
N LEU A 275 -5.79 27.90 3.65
CA LEU A 275 -6.90 27.07 4.12
C LEU A 275 -7.58 26.43 2.91
N LEU A 276 -7.42 25.12 2.74
CA LEU A 276 -8.00 24.36 1.63
C LEU A 276 -9.43 23.91 1.92
N ASP A 277 -9.71 23.47 3.14
CA ASP A 277 -11.03 23.05 3.60
C ASP A 277 -11.13 23.12 5.14
N LYS A 278 -12.34 23.08 5.69
CA LYS A 278 -12.57 22.88 7.13
C LYS A 278 -13.85 22.08 7.37
N HIS A 279 -13.79 21.13 8.29
CA HIS A 279 -14.97 20.40 8.74
C HIS A 279 -14.96 20.14 10.24
N ASP A 280 -16.15 20.16 10.84
CA ASP A 280 -16.33 19.80 12.24
C ASP A 280 -16.41 18.26 12.35
N GLU A 281 -15.29 17.59 12.64
CA GLU A 281 -15.35 16.17 12.96
C GLU A 281 -16.00 16.00 14.33
N GLY A 282 -17.12 15.29 14.40
CA GLY A 282 -17.72 14.84 15.65
C GLY A 282 -18.88 15.67 16.20
N ASN A 283 -19.24 16.80 15.58
CA ASN A 283 -20.57 17.40 15.80
C ASN A 283 -21.61 16.92 14.77
N GLN A 284 -21.16 16.16 13.77
CA GLN A 284 -22.04 15.49 12.81
C GLN A 284 -22.62 14.24 13.47
N MET A 285 -23.95 14.17 13.46
CA MET A 285 -24.66 12.94 13.85
C MET A 285 -24.24 11.82 12.90
N GLN A 286 -23.69 10.75 13.46
CA GLN A 286 -23.38 9.53 12.74
C GLN A 286 -24.60 8.63 12.71
N THR A 287 -24.88 8.06 11.54
CA THR A 287 -25.93 7.07 11.41
C THR A 287 -25.39 5.71 11.83
N ILE A 288 -25.82 5.25 13.01
CA ILE A 288 -25.51 3.92 13.52
C ILE A 288 -26.67 2.99 13.17
N LEU A 289 -26.33 1.84 12.61
CA LEU A 289 -27.27 0.79 12.23
C LEU A 289 -27.07 -0.43 13.12
N ASP A 290 -28.15 -0.92 13.73
CA ASP A 290 -28.19 -2.30 14.20
C ASP A 290 -28.73 -3.14 13.05
N ILE A 291 -27.96 -4.14 12.61
CA ILE A 291 -28.33 -4.99 11.48
C ILE A 291 -28.33 -6.47 11.86
N ARG A 292 -29.16 -7.26 11.19
CA ARG A 292 -28.99 -8.71 11.12
C ARG A 292 -28.74 -9.12 9.69
N GLN A 293 -27.80 -10.03 9.51
CA GLN A 293 -27.50 -10.64 8.23
C GLN A 293 -27.71 -12.15 8.29
N ALA A 294 -28.00 -12.74 7.13
CA ALA A 294 -27.97 -14.17 6.93
C ALA A 294 -27.14 -14.48 5.69
N TYR A 295 -26.25 -15.45 5.81
CA TYR A 295 -25.35 -15.86 4.73
C TYR A 295 -25.54 -17.33 4.38
N GLY A 296 -25.75 -17.60 3.09
CA GLY A 296 -25.76 -18.95 2.53
C GLY A 296 -24.52 -19.17 1.66
N GLN A 297 -23.63 -20.08 2.06
CA GLN A 297 -22.49 -20.49 1.25
C GLN A 297 -22.95 -21.32 0.05
N TYR A 298 -22.40 -21.04 -1.13
CA TYR A 298 -22.69 -21.85 -2.30
C TYR A 298 -22.11 -23.26 -2.15
N PRO A 299 -22.82 -24.30 -2.65
CA PRO A 299 -22.28 -25.65 -2.72
C PRO A 299 -21.02 -25.74 -3.60
N GLN A 300 -20.90 -24.84 -4.58
CA GLN A 300 -19.76 -24.70 -5.47
C GLN A 300 -19.48 -23.20 -5.67
N PRO A 301 -18.23 -22.73 -5.58
CA PRO A 301 -17.90 -21.32 -5.76
C PRO A 301 -18.14 -20.86 -7.22
N VAL A 302 -18.30 -19.55 -7.41
CA VAL A 302 -18.43 -18.94 -8.74
C VAL A 302 -17.12 -19.13 -9.52
N THR A 303 -17.20 -19.69 -10.72
CA THR A 303 -16.04 -19.88 -11.61
C THR A 303 -16.11 -18.87 -12.77
N GLY A 304 -15.01 -18.19 -13.07
CA GLY A 304 -14.95 -17.25 -14.20
C GLY A 304 -15.78 -15.96 -14.03
N GLY A 305 -16.17 -15.63 -12.79
CA GLY A 305 -16.88 -14.39 -12.47
C GLY A 305 -18.35 -14.34 -12.90
N GLN A 306 -18.91 -15.43 -13.44
CA GLN A 306 -20.31 -15.50 -13.86
C GLN A 306 -21.10 -16.53 -13.03
N LEU A 307 -22.31 -16.17 -12.60
CA LEU A 307 -23.19 -17.09 -11.88
C LEU A 307 -23.65 -18.24 -12.78
N GLY A 308 -23.37 -19.48 -12.36
CA GLY A 308 -23.88 -20.69 -12.99
C GLY A 308 -25.26 -21.08 -12.46
N GLN A 309 -25.87 -22.10 -13.09
CA GLN A 309 -27.21 -22.57 -12.71
C GLN A 309 -27.28 -23.06 -11.26
N VAL A 310 -26.21 -23.66 -10.74
CA VAL A 310 -26.13 -24.12 -9.34
C VAL A 310 -26.28 -22.95 -8.37
N GLN A 311 -25.54 -21.86 -8.60
CA GLN A 311 -25.62 -20.66 -7.76
C GLN A 311 -26.98 -19.97 -7.91
N ILE A 312 -27.51 -19.86 -9.13
CA ILE A 312 -28.83 -19.27 -9.38
C ILE A 312 -29.94 -20.04 -8.63
N ASN A 313 -29.90 -21.38 -8.69
CA ASN A 313 -30.85 -22.23 -7.97
C ASN A 313 -30.72 -22.05 -6.45
N PHE A 314 -29.48 -21.99 -5.96
CA PHE A 314 -29.23 -21.76 -4.53
C PHE A 314 -29.74 -20.40 -4.07
N ILE A 315 -29.43 -19.31 -4.80
CA ILE A 315 -29.93 -17.96 -4.51
C ILE A 315 -31.46 -17.96 -4.50
N THR A 316 -32.09 -18.62 -5.46
CA THR A 316 -33.55 -18.70 -5.55
C THR A 316 -34.16 -19.39 -4.32
N GLN A 317 -33.59 -20.51 -3.90
CA GLN A 317 -34.04 -21.25 -2.70
C GLN A 317 -33.78 -20.45 -1.42
N PHE A 318 -32.59 -19.84 -1.31
CA PHE A 318 -32.23 -18.97 -0.20
C PHE A 318 -33.22 -17.81 -0.06
N MET A 319 -33.50 -17.10 -1.16
CA MET A 319 -34.44 -15.99 -1.16
C MET A 319 -35.88 -16.42 -0.90
N ALA A 320 -36.29 -17.62 -1.34
CA ALA A 320 -37.62 -18.16 -1.02
C ALA A 320 -37.81 -18.36 0.48
N LYS A 321 -36.78 -18.83 1.19
CA LYS A 321 -36.80 -18.90 2.67
C LYS A 321 -36.69 -17.51 3.28
N ALA A 322 -35.79 -16.67 2.77
CA ALA A 322 -35.51 -15.35 3.33
C ALA A 322 -36.72 -14.41 3.28
N LYS A 323 -37.59 -14.54 2.28
CA LYS A 323 -38.86 -13.79 2.20
C LYS A 323 -39.77 -13.97 3.42
N ASN A 324 -39.63 -15.07 4.16
CA ASN A 324 -40.39 -15.33 5.38
C ASN A 324 -39.73 -14.73 6.63
N ALA A 325 -38.50 -14.22 6.53
CA ALA A 325 -37.81 -13.56 7.62
C ALA A 325 -38.27 -12.09 7.72
N THR A 326 -39.36 -11.85 8.45
CA THR A 326 -39.99 -10.54 8.61
C THR A 326 -39.51 -9.76 9.84
N SER A 327 -38.58 -10.32 10.61
CA SER A 327 -37.98 -9.68 11.79
C SER A 327 -36.49 -10.00 11.86
N CYS A 328 -35.74 -9.23 12.64
CA CYS A 328 -34.32 -9.46 12.85
C CYS A 328 -34.01 -10.81 13.50
N ASP A 329 -34.84 -11.26 14.45
CA ASP A 329 -34.72 -12.60 15.03
C ASP A 329 -34.96 -13.69 13.97
N ALA A 330 -35.88 -13.46 13.02
CA ALA A 330 -36.12 -14.39 11.93
C ALA A 330 -34.97 -14.42 10.92
N VAL A 331 -34.27 -13.30 10.70
CA VAL A 331 -33.04 -13.26 9.90
C VAL A 331 -31.93 -14.03 10.61
N GLN A 332 -31.80 -13.89 11.93
CA GLN A 332 -30.85 -14.67 12.71
C GLN A 332 -31.16 -16.17 12.70
N ALA A 333 -32.43 -16.55 12.77
CA ALA A 333 -32.85 -17.95 12.63
C ALA A 333 -32.61 -18.49 11.21
N LEU A 334 -32.76 -17.65 10.19
CA LEU A 334 -32.41 -18.00 8.81
C LEU A 334 -30.92 -18.30 8.69
N ASP A 335 -30.05 -17.44 9.21
CA ASP A 335 -28.60 -17.66 9.21
C ASP A 335 -28.20 -18.97 9.90
N ALA A 336 -28.83 -19.27 11.05
CA ALA A 336 -28.63 -20.53 11.76
C ALA A 336 -29.02 -21.75 10.91
N SER A 337 -30.05 -21.64 10.08
CA SER A 337 -30.44 -22.71 9.15
C SER A 337 -29.42 -22.97 8.02
N TYR A 338 -28.49 -22.03 7.81
CA TYR A 338 -27.37 -22.12 6.87
C TYR A 338 -26.01 -22.31 7.56
N GLY A 339 -26.01 -22.56 8.87
CA GLY A 339 -24.83 -22.98 9.62
C GLY A 339 -24.04 -21.87 10.32
N ASN A 340 -24.54 -20.62 10.36
CA ASN A 340 -23.87 -19.48 11.01
C ASN A 340 -22.40 -19.30 10.58
N ILE A 341 -22.13 -19.46 9.28
CA ILE A 341 -20.77 -19.35 8.73
C ILE A 341 -20.20 -17.94 8.96
N GLN A 342 -21.07 -16.93 8.97
CA GLN A 342 -20.76 -15.54 9.31
C GLN A 342 -21.60 -15.16 10.54
N PRO A 343 -21.10 -14.31 11.45
CA PRO A 343 -21.94 -13.81 12.55
C PRO A 343 -23.15 -13.04 12.02
N SER A 344 -24.35 -13.51 12.35
CA SER A 344 -25.60 -12.82 11.98
C SER A 344 -25.72 -11.40 12.55
N ASN A 345 -25.17 -11.17 13.74
CA ASN A 345 -25.08 -9.85 14.36
C ASN A 345 -23.63 -9.36 14.36
N PRO A 346 -23.26 -8.41 13.49
CA PRO A 346 -21.92 -7.83 13.48
C PRO A 346 -21.72 -6.74 14.55
N GLY A 347 -22.75 -6.40 15.34
CA GLY A 347 -22.74 -5.27 16.27
C GLY A 347 -23.19 -3.97 15.62
N PRO A 348 -23.05 -2.84 16.33
CA PRO A 348 -23.38 -1.52 15.80
C PRO A 348 -22.50 -1.18 14.60
N VAL A 349 -23.12 -0.79 13.49
CA VAL A 349 -22.43 -0.44 12.24
C VAL A 349 -22.53 1.06 12.01
N ASN A 350 -21.39 1.75 11.95
CA ASN A 350 -21.34 3.14 11.50
C ASN A 350 -21.46 3.18 9.97
N LEU A 351 -22.58 3.69 9.46
CA LEU A 351 -22.87 3.73 8.03
C LEU A 351 -21.77 4.42 7.22
N ALA A 352 -21.12 5.45 7.76
CA ALA A 352 -20.06 6.19 7.07
C ALA A 352 -18.80 5.34 6.80
N THR A 353 -18.56 4.31 7.60
CA THR A 353 -17.38 3.44 7.53
C THR A 353 -17.60 2.18 6.67
N VAL A 354 -18.83 1.93 6.23
CA VAL A 354 -19.17 0.72 5.47
C VAL A 354 -18.50 0.72 4.11
N THR A 355 -17.77 -0.35 3.81
CA THR A 355 -17.22 -0.63 2.48
C THR A 355 -17.71 -1.99 1.98
N PRO A 356 -17.85 -2.20 0.65
CA PRO A 356 -17.66 -1.23 -0.43
C PRO A 356 -18.80 -0.18 -0.52
N PRO A 357 -18.61 0.93 -1.25
CA PRO A 357 -19.63 2.00 -1.38
C PRO A 357 -20.99 1.52 -1.88
N ALA A 358 -21.02 0.49 -2.73
CA ALA A 358 -22.27 -0.12 -3.19
C ALA A 358 -23.07 -0.74 -2.03
N PHE A 359 -22.40 -1.40 -1.09
CA PHE A 359 -23.05 -1.98 0.09
C PHE A 359 -23.50 -0.91 1.08
N GLN A 360 -22.69 0.13 1.27
CA GLN A 360 -23.07 1.31 2.04
C GLN A 360 -24.37 1.93 1.52
N GLN A 361 -24.51 2.11 0.20
CA GLN A 361 -25.73 2.64 -0.41
C GLN A 361 -26.95 1.74 -0.19
N VAL A 362 -26.78 0.42 -0.22
CA VAL A 362 -27.87 -0.52 0.13
C VAL A 362 -28.34 -0.28 1.55
N LEU A 363 -27.42 -0.24 2.53
CA LEU A 363 -27.77 0.01 3.93
C LEU A 363 -28.37 1.40 4.16
N ALA A 364 -27.84 2.42 3.48
CA ALA A 364 -28.34 3.79 3.56
C ALA A 364 -29.81 3.90 3.17
N ASN A 365 -30.21 3.17 2.12
CA ASN A 365 -31.56 3.23 1.55
C ASN A 365 -32.52 2.14 2.07
N LEU A 366 -32.01 1.13 2.79
CA LEU A 366 -32.84 0.03 3.31
C LEU A 366 -33.70 0.50 4.50
N PRO A 367 -35.05 0.42 4.41
CA PRO A 367 -35.92 0.77 5.52
C PRO A 367 -35.78 -0.20 6.69
N VAL A 368 -36.01 0.30 7.91
CA VAL A 368 -36.01 -0.53 9.12
C VAL A 368 -37.06 -1.65 9.01
N GLY A 369 -36.67 -2.87 9.37
CA GLY A 369 -37.51 -4.07 9.30
C GLY A 369 -37.73 -4.62 7.89
N LYS A 370 -37.05 -4.10 6.87
CA LYS A 370 -37.10 -4.63 5.50
C LYS A 370 -35.83 -5.39 5.16
N LEU A 371 -36.02 -6.51 4.47
CA LEU A 371 -34.92 -7.32 3.96
C LEU A 371 -34.37 -6.70 2.67
N SER A 372 -33.05 -6.75 2.50
CA SER A 372 -32.38 -6.32 1.28
C SER A 372 -32.70 -7.22 0.10
N GLN A 373 -32.34 -6.75 -1.10
CA GLN A 373 -32.12 -7.63 -2.25
C GLN A 373 -30.95 -8.60 -1.96
N PRO A 374 -30.87 -9.76 -2.66
CA PRO A 374 -29.76 -10.69 -2.48
C PRO A 374 -28.43 -10.02 -2.81
N LEU A 375 -27.51 -10.06 -1.85
CA LEU A 375 -26.14 -9.60 -1.97
C LEU A 375 -25.30 -10.77 -2.45
N VAL A 376 -25.12 -10.87 -3.77
CA VAL A 376 -24.39 -11.95 -4.41
C VAL A 376 -22.89 -11.72 -4.25
N GLN A 377 -22.19 -12.71 -3.71
CA GLN A 377 -20.74 -12.75 -3.54
C GLN A 377 -20.15 -13.94 -4.32
N ALA A 378 -18.82 -14.04 -4.41
CA ALA A 378 -18.16 -15.13 -5.13
C ALA A 378 -18.37 -16.51 -4.49
N THR A 379 -18.51 -16.54 -3.15
CA THR A 379 -18.57 -17.76 -2.35
C THR A 379 -19.97 -18.06 -1.82
N GLY A 380 -20.91 -17.12 -1.91
CA GLY A 380 -22.26 -17.28 -1.37
C GLY A 380 -23.16 -16.08 -1.65
N VAL A 381 -24.32 -16.08 -0.99
CA VAL A 381 -25.30 -15.00 -1.05
C VAL A 381 -25.68 -14.57 0.35
N ALA A 382 -25.81 -13.26 0.57
CA ALA A 382 -26.28 -12.71 1.83
C ALA A 382 -27.58 -11.91 1.65
N VAL A 383 -28.32 -11.76 2.74
CA VAL A 383 -29.34 -10.72 2.90
C VAL A 383 -29.10 -10.01 4.21
N VAL A 384 -29.46 -8.73 4.26
CA VAL A 384 -29.37 -7.90 5.46
C VAL A 384 -30.70 -7.26 5.76
N MET A 385 -30.99 -7.06 7.04
CA MET A 385 -32.10 -6.27 7.53
C MET A 385 -31.58 -5.24 8.52
N VAL A 386 -32.04 -4.00 8.40
CA VAL A 386 -31.80 -2.96 9.41
C VAL A 386 -32.83 -3.13 10.52
N CYS A 387 -32.38 -3.43 11.73
CA CYS A 387 -33.20 -3.62 12.94
C CYS A 387 -33.50 -2.30 13.62
N ASN A 388 -32.50 -1.41 13.66
CA ASN A 388 -32.62 -0.07 14.19
C ASN A 388 -31.72 0.89 13.41
N ARG A 389 -32.15 2.16 13.33
CA ARG A 389 -31.36 3.25 12.77
C ARG A 389 -31.38 4.40 13.77
N SER A 390 -30.24 4.66 14.39
CA SER A 390 -30.05 5.78 15.32
C SER A 390 -29.14 6.83 14.68
N GLN A 391 -29.35 8.08 15.11
CA GLN A 391 -28.42 9.17 14.89
C GLN A 391 -27.72 9.41 16.21
N GLU A 392 -26.42 9.16 16.27
CA GLU A 392 -25.63 9.24 17.49
C GLU A 392 -24.49 10.24 17.28
N LYS A 393 -24.07 10.92 18.35
CA LYS A 393 -22.82 11.68 18.28
C LYS A 393 -21.67 10.72 18.06
N ALA A 394 -20.62 11.18 17.39
CA ALA A 394 -19.39 10.41 17.27
C ALA A 394 -18.90 10.02 18.68
N GLN A 395 -18.69 8.71 18.87
CA GLN A 395 -18.21 8.14 20.12
C GLN A 395 -16.77 7.65 19.93
N LEU A 396 -16.08 7.46 21.04
CA LEU A 396 -14.78 6.81 21.03
C LEU A 396 -14.91 5.37 20.54
N PRO A 397 -13.92 4.85 19.80
CA PRO A 397 -13.83 3.42 19.54
C PRO A 397 -13.79 2.60 20.85
N PRO A 398 -14.20 1.32 20.82
CA PRO A 398 -14.00 0.39 21.92
C PRO A 398 -12.54 0.30 22.39
N ASP A 399 -12.32 0.02 23.68
CA ASP A 399 -10.98 0.03 24.29
C ASP A 399 -10.00 -0.93 23.61
N ASP A 400 -10.45 -2.09 23.13
CA ASP A 400 -9.64 -3.05 22.37
C ASP A 400 -9.16 -2.46 21.03
N GLN A 401 -10.01 -1.69 20.35
CA GLN A 401 -9.61 -0.98 19.13
C GLN A 401 -8.60 0.12 19.44
N ILE A 402 -8.78 0.87 20.53
CA ILE A 402 -7.83 1.91 20.95
C ILE A 402 -6.49 1.28 21.34
N VAL A 403 -6.50 0.14 22.04
CA VAL A 403 -5.29 -0.63 22.36
C VAL A 403 -4.57 -1.05 21.08
N ASN A 404 -5.29 -1.58 20.09
CA ASN A 404 -4.70 -1.95 18.80
C ASN A 404 -4.07 -0.75 18.10
N MET A 405 -4.73 0.41 18.09
CA MET A 405 -4.15 1.65 17.53
C MET A 405 -2.84 2.06 18.22
N ILE A 406 -2.75 1.90 19.54
CA ILE A 406 -1.51 2.19 20.29
C ILE A 406 -0.41 1.20 19.90
N VAL A 407 -0.75 -0.09 19.85
CA VAL A 407 0.19 -1.15 19.47
C VAL A 407 0.70 -0.93 18.05
N ASP A 408 -0.19 -0.70 17.08
CA ASP A 408 0.16 -0.48 15.68
C ASP A 408 1.08 0.72 15.50
N ARG A 409 0.77 1.84 16.17
CA ARG A 409 1.63 3.04 16.15
C ARG A 409 3.01 2.74 16.73
N ARG A 410 3.09 2.01 17.84
CA ARG A 410 4.38 1.62 18.45
C ARG A 410 5.17 0.69 17.54
N VAL A 411 4.53 -0.33 16.98
CA VAL A 411 5.15 -1.25 16.01
C VAL A 411 5.74 -0.46 14.85
N GLN A 412 4.99 0.49 14.30
CA GLN A 412 5.45 1.32 13.20
C GLN A 412 6.70 2.14 13.59
N LEU A 413 6.63 2.92 14.66
CA LEU A 413 7.73 3.78 15.10
C LEU A 413 9.00 2.98 15.45
N GLU A 414 8.84 1.89 16.19
CA GLU A 414 9.96 1.04 16.59
C GLU A 414 10.54 0.29 15.38
N SER A 415 9.70 -0.14 14.43
CA SER A 415 10.18 -0.75 13.17
C SER A 415 10.96 0.27 12.32
N GLU A 416 10.50 1.51 12.22
CA GLU A 416 11.19 2.59 11.51
C GLU A 416 12.54 2.90 12.17
N GLN A 417 12.55 3.07 13.50
CA GLN A 417 13.78 3.30 14.26
C GLN A 417 14.77 2.14 14.12
N MET A 418 14.29 0.90 14.15
CA MET A 418 15.13 -0.28 13.95
C MET A 418 15.75 -0.30 12.54
N MET A 419 14.98 0.04 11.50
CA MET A 419 15.50 0.14 10.14
C MET A 419 16.55 1.25 10.00
N ASP A 420 16.32 2.41 10.63
CA ASP A 420 17.29 3.50 10.62
C ASP A 420 18.60 3.13 11.33
N GLN A 421 18.50 2.41 12.45
CA GLN A 421 19.68 1.85 13.11
C GLN A 421 20.42 0.85 12.22
N LEU A 422 19.70 -0.05 11.53
CA LEU A 422 20.28 -1.00 10.59
C LEU A 422 21.01 -0.29 9.44
N ARG A 423 20.43 0.78 8.88
CA ARG A 423 21.06 1.60 7.84
C ARG A 423 22.31 2.29 8.37
N HIS A 424 22.22 2.91 9.56
CA HIS A 424 23.32 3.70 10.13
C HIS A 424 24.56 2.86 10.46
N ARG A 425 24.38 1.61 10.91
CA ARG A 425 25.48 0.69 11.24
C ARG A 425 26.06 -0.07 10.04
N SER A 426 25.50 0.13 8.84
CA SER A 426 25.84 -0.65 7.65
C SER A 426 26.69 0.15 6.67
N VAL A 427 27.50 -0.57 5.89
CA VAL A 427 28.23 0.01 4.76
C VAL A 427 27.38 -0.17 3.51
N ILE A 428 26.86 0.94 2.98
CA ILE A 428 26.03 0.97 1.79
C ILE A 428 26.76 1.78 0.71
N LEU A 429 27.05 1.14 -0.43
CA LEU A 429 27.63 1.78 -1.61
C LEU A 429 26.60 1.73 -2.74
N GLN A 430 26.36 2.83 -3.43
CA GLN A 430 25.47 2.88 -4.60
C GLN A 430 26.28 3.02 -5.88
N GLY A 431 25.85 2.33 -6.94
CA GLY A 431 26.53 2.25 -8.24
C GLY A 431 26.18 3.37 -9.20
#